data_AF-A0A7K3H6Z7-F1
#
_entry.id   AF-A0A7K3H6Z7-F1
#
_cell.length_a   1.000
_cell.length_b   1.000
_cell.length_c   1.000
_cell.angle_alpha   90.00
_cell.angle_beta   90.00
_cell.angle_gamma   90.00
#
_symmetry.space_group_name_H-M   'P 1'
#
loop_
_entity.id
_entity.type
_entity.pdbx_description
1 polymer ?
#
loop_
_entity_poly.entity_id
_entity_poly.type
_entity_poly.pdbx_seq_one_letter_code
_entity_poly.pdbx_strand_id
1 'polypeptide(L)'
;MEKTLGIEAARARLGDIADHARTTGQVTHLTRHGRTVAVIGPAHAVQPAGNVKVMLFVGDEDGRPCALPAVPRIGDTFRLFNDEDEDSFWLVVAVQWDLGPNGEAEVNVLLDPHDVRTAERDATENADHA
;
A
#
# COMPACT_ATOMS: atom_id res chain seq x y z
N MET A 1 7.84 8.46 -18.26
CA MET A 1 9.18 8.96 -18.66
C MET A 1 10.06 8.90 -17.43
N GLU A 2 11.19 8.20 -17.50
CA GLU A 2 12.07 7.94 -16.35
C GLU A 2 13.28 8.88 -16.37
N LYS A 3 13.70 9.35 -15.18
CA LYS A 3 14.86 10.24 -15.03
C LYS A 3 15.84 9.67 -14.01
N THR A 4 17.14 9.81 -14.26
CA THR A 4 18.19 9.37 -13.34
C THR A 4 18.95 10.58 -12.80
N LEU A 5 19.21 10.63 -11.49
CA LEU A 5 19.93 11.71 -10.84
C LEU A 5 20.88 11.19 -9.76
N GLY A 6 22.06 11.78 -9.61
CA GLY A 6 22.95 11.49 -8.48
C GLY A 6 22.36 11.99 -7.16
N ILE A 7 22.48 11.21 -6.08
CA ILE A 7 21.86 11.52 -4.78
C ILE A 7 22.32 12.86 -4.20
N GLU A 8 23.59 13.23 -4.41
CA GLU A 8 24.14 14.51 -3.96
C GLU A 8 23.47 15.70 -4.68
N ALA A 9 23.17 15.55 -5.96
CA ALA A 9 22.46 16.57 -6.74
C ALA A 9 20.97 16.64 -6.36
N ALA A 10 20.38 15.53 -5.90
CA ALA A 10 18.98 15.46 -5.49
C ALA A 10 18.76 16.11 -4.12
N ARG A 11 19.75 16.04 -3.23
CA ARG A 11 19.62 16.42 -1.82
C ARG A 11 19.07 17.84 -1.64
N ALA A 12 19.57 18.79 -2.42
CA ALA A 12 19.14 20.19 -2.32
C ALA A 12 17.76 20.47 -2.94
N ARG A 13 17.19 19.53 -3.69
CA ARG A 13 16.00 19.71 -4.53
C ARG A 13 14.94 18.64 -4.31
N LEU A 14 15.02 17.94 -3.17
CA LEU A 14 14.18 16.76 -2.94
C LEU A 14 12.68 17.11 -2.97
N GLY A 15 12.32 18.27 -2.39
CA GLY A 15 10.97 18.82 -2.45
C GLY A 15 10.49 19.03 -3.88
N ASP A 16 11.25 19.78 -4.69
CA ASP A 16 10.92 20.03 -6.11
C ASP A 16 10.75 18.72 -6.90
N ILE A 17 11.62 17.74 -6.65
CA ILE A 17 11.56 16.44 -7.33
C ILE A 17 10.27 15.70 -6.95
N ALA A 18 9.87 15.72 -5.68
CA ALA A 18 8.64 15.10 -5.20
C ALA A 18 7.38 15.79 -5.76
N ASP A 19 7.34 17.13 -5.76
CA ASP A 19 6.22 17.89 -6.33
C ASP A 19 6.12 17.70 -7.84
N HIS A 20 7.26 17.68 -8.53
CA HIS A 20 7.29 17.40 -9.95
C HIS A 20 6.80 15.99 -10.25
N ALA A 21 7.28 14.98 -9.51
CA ALA A 21 6.81 13.60 -9.63
C ALA A 21 5.29 13.51 -9.43
N ARG A 22 4.74 14.15 -8.40
CA ARG A 22 3.30 14.19 -8.11
C ARG A 22 2.49 14.81 -9.24
N THR A 23 2.99 15.87 -9.86
CA THR A 23 2.25 16.65 -10.87
C THR A 23 2.37 16.07 -12.27
N THR A 24 3.51 15.50 -12.64
CA THR A 24 3.77 15.03 -14.02
C THR A 24 3.71 13.51 -14.17
N GLY A 25 3.65 12.77 -13.07
CA GLY A 25 3.76 11.31 -13.12
C GLY A 25 5.21 10.82 -13.25
N GLN A 26 6.20 11.70 -13.25
CA GLN A 26 7.59 11.33 -13.51
C GLN A 26 8.19 10.48 -12.37
N VAL A 27 8.86 9.40 -12.74
CA VAL A 27 9.66 8.58 -11.83
C VAL A 27 11.14 8.96 -11.96
N THR A 28 11.77 9.27 -10.83
CA THR A 28 13.17 9.69 -10.73
C THR A 28 13.97 8.68 -9.90
N HIS A 29 14.96 8.05 -10.52
CA HIS A 29 15.90 7.13 -9.88
C HIS A 29 17.08 7.92 -9.29
N LEU A 30 17.28 7.81 -7.98
CA LEU A 30 18.41 8.38 -7.29
C LEU A 30 19.56 7.37 -7.28
N THR A 31 20.72 7.77 -7.78
CA THR A 31 21.89 6.91 -7.87
C THR A 31 23.02 7.36 -6.95
N ARG A 32 23.76 6.39 -6.41
CA ARG A 32 25.03 6.60 -5.69
C ARG A 32 26.05 5.62 -6.26
N HIS A 33 27.21 6.12 -6.67
CA HIS A 33 28.25 5.32 -7.33
C HIS A 33 27.72 4.50 -8.54
N GLY A 34 26.83 5.09 -9.34
CA GLY A 34 26.25 4.46 -10.52
C GLY A 34 25.16 3.41 -10.25
N ARG A 35 24.81 3.16 -8.98
CA ARG A 35 23.72 2.23 -8.61
C ARG A 35 22.52 3.00 -8.10
N THR A 36 21.31 2.59 -8.50
CA THR A 36 20.07 3.12 -7.94
C THR A 36 19.95 2.73 -6.47
N VAL A 37 19.77 3.72 -5.61
CA VAL A 37 19.62 3.55 -4.16
C VAL A 37 18.23 3.96 -3.66
N ALA A 38 17.51 4.78 -4.42
CA ALA A 38 16.13 5.16 -4.13
C ALA A 38 15.39 5.55 -5.42
N VAL A 39 14.07 5.54 -5.36
CA VAL A 39 13.19 5.97 -6.45
C VAL A 39 12.17 6.95 -5.86
N ILE A 40 11.99 8.09 -6.53
CA ILE A 40 10.97 9.09 -6.19
C ILE A 40 10.00 9.17 -7.37
N GLY A 41 8.73 8.90 -7.15
CA GLY A 41 7.69 8.95 -8.16
C GLY A 41 6.31 9.09 -7.50
N PRO A 42 5.23 9.21 -8.29
CA PRO A 42 3.89 9.06 -7.75
C PRO A 42 3.75 7.74 -6.98
N ALA A 43 3.06 7.77 -5.85
CA ALA A 43 2.90 6.59 -4.99
C ALA A 43 2.32 5.37 -5.74
N HIS A 44 1.45 5.59 -6.72
CA HIS A 44 0.88 4.51 -7.54
C HIS A 44 1.85 3.95 -8.59
N ALA A 45 2.89 4.72 -8.96
CA ALA A 45 3.85 4.36 -10.01
C ALA A 45 5.15 3.76 -9.46
N VAL A 46 5.41 3.91 -8.16
CA VAL A 46 6.58 3.32 -7.48
C VAL A 46 6.11 2.13 -6.66
N GLN A 47 6.24 0.93 -7.23
CA GLN A 47 6.02 -0.31 -6.49
C GLN A 47 7.30 -0.73 -5.77
N PRO A 48 7.22 -1.15 -4.49
CA PRO A 48 8.29 -1.87 -3.82
C PRO A 48 8.82 -3.02 -4.67
N ALA A 49 10.15 -3.09 -4.84
CA ALA A 49 10.80 -4.10 -5.69
C ALA A 49 10.76 -5.53 -5.12
N GLY A 50 10.17 -5.72 -3.95
CA GLY A 50 10.00 -7.03 -3.34
C GLY A 50 8.64 -7.08 -2.71
N ASN A 51 7.85 -8.09 -3.07
CA ASN A 51 6.61 -8.42 -2.40
C ASN A 51 6.81 -8.31 -0.89
N VAL A 52 6.16 -7.33 -0.28
CA VAL A 52 6.23 -7.04 1.13
C VAL A 52 5.58 -8.22 1.84
N LYS A 53 6.39 -8.95 2.60
CA LYS A 53 5.86 -9.99 3.49
C LYS A 53 5.12 -9.30 4.62
N VAL A 54 3.83 -9.56 4.73
CA VAL A 54 2.97 -9.07 5.80
C VAL A 54 2.32 -10.26 6.49
N MET A 55 1.95 -10.08 7.76
CA MET A 55 1.04 -10.96 8.47
C MET A 55 -0.33 -10.29 8.51
N LEU A 56 -1.33 -10.92 7.91
CA LEU A 56 -2.72 -10.47 7.90
C LEU A 56 -3.47 -11.09 9.07
N PHE A 57 -4.07 -10.27 9.92
CA PHE A 57 -4.98 -10.69 10.99
C PHE A 57 -6.40 -10.36 10.55
N VAL A 58 -7.23 -11.38 10.36
CA VAL A 58 -8.59 -11.28 9.81
C VAL A 58 -9.59 -11.51 10.94
N GLY A 59 -10.11 -10.43 11.53
CA GLY A 59 -10.92 -10.52 12.75
C GLY A 59 -10.14 -11.17 13.90
N ASP A 60 -10.71 -12.22 14.51
CA ASP A 60 -10.11 -12.94 15.63
C ASP A 60 -9.23 -14.15 15.22
N GLU A 61 -8.93 -14.29 13.92
CA GLU A 61 -8.13 -15.41 13.41
C GLU A 61 -6.63 -15.25 13.67
N ASP A 62 -5.92 -16.38 13.66
CA ASP A 62 -4.46 -16.40 13.64
C ASP A 62 -3.90 -15.65 12.42
N GLY A 63 -2.80 -14.95 12.62
CA GLY A 63 -2.13 -14.19 11.57
C GLY A 63 -1.71 -15.09 10.40
N ARG A 64 -2.03 -14.68 9.17
CA ARG A 64 -1.72 -15.40 7.94
C ARG A 64 -0.62 -14.67 7.15
N PRO A 65 0.50 -15.31 6.78
CA PRO A 65 1.53 -14.67 5.98
C PRO A 65 1.05 -14.44 4.54
N CYS A 66 1.27 -13.23 4.03
CA CYS A 66 0.93 -12.84 2.67
C CYS A 66 2.07 -12.00 2.05
N ALA A 67 2.19 -12.04 0.74
CA ALA A 67 3.12 -11.22 -0.03
C ALA A 67 2.30 -10.17 -0.80
N LEU A 68 2.43 -8.90 -0.42
CA LEU A 68 1.72 -7.80 -1.06
C LEU A 68 2.65 -6.98 -1.94
N PRO A 69 2.16 -6.37 -3.02
CA PRO A 69 2.98 -5.49 -3.86
C PRO A 69 3.45 -4.26 -3.09
N ALA A 70 2.73 -3.83 -2.05
CA ALA A 70 3.10 -2.75 -1.15
C ALA A 70 2.49 -2.94 0.25
N VAL A 71 3.01 -2.19 1.22
CA VAL A 71 2.39 -2.09 2.55
C VAL A 71 1.03 -1.39 2.39
N PRO A 72 -0.08 -2.02 2.82
CA PRO A 72 -1.40 -1.39 2.73
C PRO A 72 -1.50 -0.22 3.70
N ARG A 73 -2.44 0.68 3.45
CA ARG A 73 -2.73 1.84 4.31
C ARG A 73 -3.98 1.57 5.13
N ILE A 74 -4.07 2.21 6.30
CA ILE A 74 -5.33 2.26 7.05
C ILE A 74 -6.41 2.88 6.16
N GLY A 75 -7.55 2.21 6.06
CA GLY A 75 -8.66 2.56 5.17
C GLY A 75 -8.66 1.83 3.82
N ASP A 76 -7.57 1.16 3.44
CA ASP A 76 -7.58 0.30 2.24
C ASP A 76 -8.49 -0.91 2.47
N THR A 77 -9.06 -1.45 1.39
CA THR A 77 -9.96 -2.62 1.46
C THR A 77 -9.31 -3.84 0.80
N PHE A 78 -9.38 -4.98 1.48
CA PHE A 78 -9.05 -6.29 0.96
C PHE A 78 -10.32 -7.04 0.55
N ARG A 79 -10.26 -7.73 -0.58
CA ARG A 79 -11.23 -8.76 -0.96
C ARG A 79 -10.59 -10.11 -0.66
N LEU A 80 -11.16 -10.85 0.28
CA LEU A 80 -10.70 -12.17 0.67
C LEU A 80 -11.74 -13.21 0.26
N PHE A 81 -11.26 -14.37 -0.21
CA PHE A 81 -12.08 -15.53 -0.54
C PHE A 81 -11.88 -16.59 0.55
N ASN A 82 -12.98 -17.15 1.05
CA ASN A 82 -12.92 -18.33 1.91
C ASN A 82 -12.80 -19.61 1.06
N ASP A 83 -12.72 -20.78 1.72
CA ASP A 83 -12.63 -22.08 1.03
C ASP A 83 -13.88 -22.43 0.20
N GLU A 84 -14.98 -21.70 0.40
CA GLU A 84 -16.25 -21.82 -0.32
C GLU A 84 -16.38 -20.79 -1.47
N ASP A 85 -15.31 -20.04 -1.76
CA ASP A 85 -15.25 -18.96 -2.76
C ASP A 85 -16.24 -17.81 -2.50
N GLU A 86 -16.71 -17.68 -1.26
CA GLU A 86 -17.52 -16.52 -0.85
C GLU A 86 -16.62 -15.29 -0.70
N ASP A 87 -17.05 -14.18 -1.29
CA ASP A 87 -16.31 -12.94 -1.22
C ASP A 87 -16.68 -12.13 0.01
N SER A 88 -15.64 -11.75 0.75
CA SER A 88 -15.76 -10.87 1.89
C SER A 88 -14.83 -9.68 1.72
N PHE A 89 -15.31 -8.50 2.11
CA PHE A 89 -14.54 -7.27 2.09
C PHE A 89 -14.10 -6.93 3.50
N TRP A 90 -12.84 -6.54 3.62
CA TRP A 90 -12.20 -6.27 4.90
C TRP A 90 -11.46 -4.95 4.84
N LEU A 91 -11.65 -4.11 5.85
CA LEU A 91 -11.00 -2.81 5.99
C LEU A 91 -9.70 -2.97 6.75
N VAL A 92 -8.62 -2.37 6.26
CA VAL A 92 -7.39 -2.23 7.02
C VAL A 92 -7.61 -1.20 8.13
N VAL A 93 -7.62 -1.65 9.37
CA VAL A 93 -7.84 -0.79 10.54
C VAL A 93 -6.55 -0.47 11.28
N ALA A 94 -5.52 -1.31 11.16
CA ALA A 94 -4.20 -1.04 11.71
C ALA A 94 -3.08 -1.62 10.84
N VAL A 95 -1.93 -0.93 10.86
CA VAL A 95 -0.68 -1.39 10.28
C VAL A 95 0.43 -1.14 11.30
N GLN A 96 1.08 -2.21 11.74
CA GLN A 96 2.11 -2.17 12.77
C GLN A 96 3.42 -2.73 12.22
N TRP A 97 4.52 -2.10 12.63
CA TRP A 97 5.88 -2.54 12.31
C TRP A 97 6.51 -3.07 13.59
N ASP A 98 6.90 -4.34 13.55
CA ASP A 98 7.53 -5.00 14.68
C ASP A 98 8.91 -5.52 14.30
N LEU A 99 9.77 -5.64 15.32
CA LEU A 99 11.04 -6.32 15.19
C LEU A 99 10.88 -7.71 15.79
N GLY A 100 10.89 -8.72 14.92
CA GLY A 100 10.78 -10.12 15.33
C GLY A 100 11.97 -10.55 16.20
N PRO A 101 11.86 -11.70 16.90
CA PRO A 101 12.89 -12.20 17.82
C PRO A 101 14.25 -12.46 17.15
N ASN A 102 14.26 -12.64 15.82
CA ASN A 102 15.47 -12.86 15.03
C ASN A 102 16.08 -11.54 14.49
N GLY A 103 15.50 -10.38 14.84
CA GLY A 103 15.91 -9.08 14.32
C GLY A 103 15.40 -8.77 12.91
N GLU A 104 14.48 -9.59 12.37
CA GLU A 104 13.83 -9.34 11.09
C GLU A 104 12.63 -8.39 11.30
N ALA A 105 12.44 -7.45 10.37
CA ALA A 105 11.30 -6.55 10.40
C ALA A 105 10.05 -7.27 9.90
N GLU A 106 8.97 -7.18 10.67
CA GLU A 106 7.66 -7.76 10.36
C GLU A 106 6.62 -6.65 10.22
N VAL A 107 5.70 -6.83 9.27
CA VAL A 107 4.57 -5.92 9.05
C VAL A 107 3.29 -6.66 9.37
N ASN A 108 2.60 -6.20 10.41
CA ASN A 108 1.35 -6.76 10.87
C ASN A 108 0.20 -5.86 10.39
N VAL A 109 -0.80 -6.46 9.74
CA VAL A 109 -1.95 -5.75 9.17
C VAL A 109 -3.21 -6.33 9.78
N LEU A 110 -3.96 -5.50 10.50
CA LEU A 110 -5.23 -5.89 11.09
C LEU A 110 -6.38 -5.50 10.16
N LEU A 111 -7.25 -6.47 9.90
CA LEU A 111 -8.39 -6.36 9.03
C LEU A 111 -9.69 -6.55 9.82
N ASP A 112 -10.60 -5.60 9.68
CA ASP A 112 -11.97 -5.69 10.23
C ASP A 112 -12.98 -5.94 9.11
N PRO A 113 -14.07 -6.68 9.37
CA PRO A 113 -15.07 -6.94 8.36
C PRO A 113 -15.72 -5.61 7.93
N HIS A 114 -15.71 -5.36 6.62
CA HIS A 114 -16.35 -4.19 6.02
C HIS A 114 -17.65 -4.63 5.37
N ASP A 115 -18.80 -4.28 5.96
CA ASP A 115 -20.09 -4.54 5.32
C ASP A 115 -20.33 -3.54 4.18
N VAL A 116 -19.99 -3.94 2.96
CA VAL A 116 -20.21 -3.13 1.74
C VAL A 116 -21.71 -3.05 1.39
N ARG A 117 -22.58 -3.91 1.97
CA ARG A 117 -24.01 -3.94 1.65
C ARG A 117 -24.79 -2.73 2.15
N THR A 118 -24.20 -1.93 3.04
CA THR A 118 -24.84 -0.70 3.55
C THR A 118 -24.70 0.46 2.56
N ALA A 119 -23.64 0.51 1.74
CA ALA A 119 -23.41 1.62 0.82
C ALA A 119 -24.26 1.56 -0.47
N GLU A 120 -24.60 0.37 -0.96
CA GLU A 120 -25.42 0.21 -2.17
C GLU A 120 -26.94 0.32 -1.89
N ARG A 121 -27.40 0.03 -0.66
CA ARG A 121 -28.81 0.26 -0.28
C ARG A 121 -29.16 1.75 -0.25
N ASP A 122 -28.28 2.59 0.30
CA ASP A 122 -28.51 4.04 0.36
C ASP A 122 -28.44 4.72 -1.02
N ALA A 123 -27.70 4.15 -1.98
CA ALA A 123 -27.66 4.63 -3.35
C ALA A 123 -28.93 4.25 -4.15
N THR A 124 -29.54 3.12 -3.82
CA THR A 124 -30.74 2.62 -4.52
C THR A 124 -32.02 3.24 -3.95
N GLU A 125 -32.11 3.46 -2.63
CA GLU A 125 -33.28 4.12 -2.00
C GLU A 125 -33.40 5.62 -2.37
N ASN A 126 -32.30 6.29 -2.74
CA ASN A 126 -32.34 7.68 -3.20
C ASN A 126 -32.64 7.83 -4.71
N ALA A 127 -32.60 6.74 -5.49
CA ALA A 127 -32.92 6.75 -6.91
C ALA A 127 -34.42 6.56 -7.20
N ASP A 128 -35.16 5.90 -6.29
CA ASP A 128 -36.61 5.68 -6.41
C ASP A 128 -37.47 6.85 -5.86
N HIS A 129 -36.84 7.90 -5.34
CA HIS A 129 -37.50 9.10 -4.80
C HIS A 129 -37.20 10.40 -5.58
N ALA A 130 -36.58 10.32 -6.77
CA ALA A 130 -36.35 11.44 -7.67
C ALA A 130 -37.14 11.30 -8.98
#